data_AF-A0AA96QIW7-F1
#
_entry.id   AF-A0AA96QIW7-F1
#
_cell.length_a   1.000
_cell.length_b   1.000
_cell.length_c   1.000
_cell.angle_alpha   90.00
_cell.angle_beta   90.00
_cell.angle_gamma   90.00
#
_symmetry.space_group_name_H-M   'P 1'
#
loop_
_entity.id
_entity.type
_entity.pdbx_description
1 polymer ?
#
loop_
_entity_poly.entity_id
_entity_poly.type
_entity_poly.pdbx_seq_one_letter_code
_entity_poly.pdbx_strand_id
1 'polypeptide(L)' 'MAETYNGYCVKCREKRDFSGEIHENNNRRMAKGKCPTCGTTVTRILGKAKV' A
#
# COMPACT_ATOMS: atom_id res chain seq x y z
N MET A 1 2.34 -14.99 0.03
CA MET A 1 3.64 -14.34 0.25
C MET A 1 3.34 -12.99 0.89
N ALA A 2 3.97 -12.65 2.02
CA ALA A 2 3.75 -11.35 2.66
C ALA A 2 4.42 -10.27 1.79
N GLU A 3 3.66 -9.69 0.89
CA GLU A 3 4.17 -8.65 0.00
C GLU A 3 4.33 -7.35 0.80
N THR A 4 5.58 -6.94 1.01
CA THR A 4 5.91 -5.67 1.66
C THR A 4 5.78 -4.55 0.64
N TYR A 5 4.81 -3.67 0.84
CA TYR A 5 4.54 -2.55 -0.04
C TYR A 5 5.23 -1.29 0.47
N ASN A 6 6.00 -0.66 -0.41
CA ASN A 6 6.57 0.64 -0.12
C ASN A 6 5.53 1.71 -0.44
N GLY A 7 4.95 2.33 0.59
CA GLY A 7 4.05 3.44 0.37
C GLY A 7 4.26 4.59 1.33
N TYR A 8 3.77 5.73 0.87
CA TYR A 8 4.05 7.00 1.49
C TYR A 8 3.07 7.23 2.63
N CYS A 9 3.59 7.30 3.85
CA CYS A 9 2.78 7.64 4.99
C CYS A 9 2.66 9.16 5.08
N VAL A 10 1.46 9.71 4.89
CA VAL A 10 1.22 11.16 4.94
C VAL A 10 1.48 11.75 6.34
N LYS A 11 1.34 10.96 7.41
CA LYS A 11 1.67 11.39 8.78
C LYS A 11 3.18 11.44 9.02
N CYS A 12 3.91 10.42 8.57
CA CYS A 12 5.36 10.36 8.74
C CYS A 12 6.10 11.16 7.66
N ARG A 13 5.42 11.55 6.57
CA ARG A 13 5.96 12.24 5.39
C ARG A 13 7.18 11.54 4.78
N GLU A 14 7.23 10.23 4.94
CA GLU A 14 8.30 9.36 4.46
C GLU A 14 7.69 8.11 3.83
N LYS A 15 8.47 7.49 2.95
CA LYS A 15 8.12 6.21 2.35
C LYS A 15 8.48 5.11 3.34
N ARG A 16 7.52 4.24 3.66
CA ARG A 16 7.75 3.09 4.52
C ARG A 16 7.24 1.82 3.89
N ASP A 17 7.92 0.74 4.21
CA ASP A 17 7.49 -0.61 3.96
C ASP A 17 6.37 -0.95 4.95
N PHE A 18 5.21 -1.29 4.43
CA PHE A 18 4.12 -1.84 5.20
C PHE A 18 3.68 -3.15 4.60
N SER A 19 3.33 -4.09 5.47
CA SER A 19 2.66 -5.31 5.06
C SER A 19 1.19 -4.99 4.87
N GLY A 20 0.70 -5.21 3.65
CA GLY A 20 -0.68 -4.92 3.26
C GLY A 20 -1.14 -5.90 2.20
N GLU A 21 -2.44 -5.94 1.96
CA GLU A 21 -3.04 -6.82 0.96
C GLU A 21 -3.31 -6.03 -0.32
N ILE A 22 -3.00 -6.61 -1.49
CA ILE A 22 -3.47 -6.06 -2.76
C ILE A 22 -4.94 -6.37 -2.92
N HIS A 23 -5.72 -5.32 -3.00
CA HIS A 23 -7.05 -5.36 -3.58
C HIS A 23 -6.97 -4.93 -5.05
N GLU A 24 -7.35 -5.85 -5.93
CA GLU A 24 -7.62 -5.51 -7.33
C GLU A 24 -9.12 -5.22 -7.48
N ASN A 25 -9.45 -4.03 -7.98
CA ASN A 25 -10.83 -3.68 -8.31
C ASN A 25 -10.86 -2.97 -9.66
N ASN A 26 -11.68 -3.47 -10.58
CA ASN A 26 -11.90 -2.90 -11.91
C ASN A 26 -10.59 -2.56 -12.65
N ASN A 27 -9.69 -3.55 -12.79
CA ASN A 27 -8.42 -3.47 -13.51
C ASN A 27 -7.37 -2.51 -12.88
N ARG A 28 -7.54 -2.16 -11.59
CA ARG A 28 -6.59 -1.34 -10.81
C ARG A 28 -6.17 -2.09 -9.56
N ARG A 29 -4.86 -2.18 -9.33
CA ARG A 29 -4.30 -2.78 -8.11
C ARG A 29 -4.05 -1.72 -7.04
N MET A 30 -4.52 -2.00 -5.83
CA MET A 30 -4.40 -1.14 -4.67
C MET A 30 -3.87 -1.96 -3.49
N ALA A 31 -2.66 -1.68 -3.03
CA ALA A 31 -2.19 -2.22 -1.77
C ALA A 31 -2.79 -1.40 -0.62
N LYS A 32 -3.52 -2.06 0.28
CA LYS A 32 -4.00 -1.48 1.54
C LYS A 32 -3.26 -2.13 2.69
N GLY A 33 -2.64 -1.31 3.54
CA GLY A 33 -2.00 -1.80 4.75
C GLY A 33 -1.99 -0.76 5.85
N LYS A 34 -1.46 -1.15 7.02
CA LYS A 34 -1.31 -0.26 8.16
C LYS A 34 0.15 0.17 8.28
N CYS A 35 0.37 1.46 8.49
CA CYS A 35 1.71 1.97 8.79
C CYS A 35 2.16 1.46 10.17
N PRO A 36 3.31 0.80 10.32
CA PRO A 36 3.77 0.25 11.59
C PRO A 36 4.13 1.32 12.64
N THR A 37 4.41 2.56 12.22
CA THR A 37 4.79 3.64 13.15
C THR A 37 3.65 4.47 13.68
N CYS A 38 2.66 4.77 12.83
CA CYS A 38 1.57 5.69 13.20
C CYS A 38 0.19 5.02 13.17
N GLY A 39 0.13 3.71 12.88
CA GLY A 39 -1.10 2.91 12.82
C GLY A 39 -2.08 3.33 11.72
N THR A 40 -1.72 4.32 10.90
CA THR A 40 -2.62 4.89 9.90
C THR A 40 -2.71 3.99 8.69
N THR A 41 -3.91 3.82 8.15
CA THR A 41 -4.14 3.07 6.92
C THR A 41 -3.46 3.76 5.76
N VAL A 42 -2.44 3.13 5.21
CA VAL A 42 -1.73 3.56 4.01
C VAL A 42 -2.29 2.79 2.83
N THR A 43 -2.65 3.53 1.78
CA THR A 43 -3.12 2.95 0.53
C THR A 43 -2.14 3.31 -0.56
N ARG A 44 -1.55 2.32 -1.23
CA ARG A 44 -0.63 2.49 -2.35
C ARG A 44 -1.29 1.97 -3.61
N ILE A 45 -1.56 2.87 -4.55
CA ILE A 45 -2.05 2.50 -5.87
C ILE A 45 -0.86 1.99 -6.67
N LEU A 46 -0.89 0.71 -7.05
CA LEU A 46 0.17 0.03 -7.81
C LEU A 46 0.03 0.25 -9.32
N GLY A 47 -1.02 0.94 -9.75
CA GLY A 47 -1.28 1.27 -11.15
C GLY A 47 -2.05 0.19 -11.90
N LYS A 48 -2.08 0.29 -13.23
CA LYS A 48 -2.79 -0.66 -14.11
C LYS A 48 -2.23 -2.07 -13.91
N ALA A 49 -3.13 -3.04 -13.68
CA ALA A 49 -2.80 -4.42 -13.95
C ALA A 49 -2.49 -4.51 -15.46
N LYS A 50 -1.23 -4.75 -15.84
CA LYS A 50 -0.94 -5.12 -17.23
C LYS A 50 -1.58 -6.50 -17.44
N VAL A 51 -2.75 -6.49 -18.06
CA VAL A 51 -3.15 -7.52 -19.04
C VAL A 51 -2.11 -7.57 -20.14
#